data_AF-A0A251TSZ8-F1
#
_entry.id   AF-A0A251TSZ8-F1
#
_cell.length_a   1.000
_cell.length_b   1.000
_cell.length_c   1.000
_cell.angle_alpha   90.00
_cell.angle_beta   90.00
_cell.angle_gamma   90.00
#
_symmetry.space_group_name_H-M   'P 1'
#
loop_
_entity.id
_entity.type
_entity.pdbx_description
1 polymer ?
#
loop_
_entity_poly.entity_id
_entity_poly.type
_entity_poly.pdbx_seq_one_letter_code
_entity_poly.pdbx_strand_id
1 'polypeptide(L)'
;MTLPFGTIVRLLEKHDDKKFEGLGSLKNLYESLENFPECYLPTEECKYMLLNPRTLAYDHCRNLKLQIDNTEPLKYFQCDVCRKGYPIKSVFGTCTTTKCITYGKLVDKDVGFKKTDVCVSGGGVFVSDIGAFIVTDDLCVMPYTSANSIRLLTDHGITDQSCLEDLKLDMGREEVS
;
A
#
# COMPACT_ATOMS: atom_id res chain seq x y z
N MET A 1 6.70 -3.88 5.68
CA MET A 1 6.13 -3.92 4.32
C MET A 1 4.63 -3.60 4.41
N THR A 2 4.20 -2.42 3.97
CA THR A 2 2.80 -1.94 4.14
C THR A 2 2.07 -1.70 2.82
N LEU A 3 2.75 -1.82 1.68
CA LEU A 3 2.15 -1.68 0.36
C LEU A 3 1.70 -3.06 -0.15
N PRO A 4 0.42 -3.22 -0.51
CA PRO A 4 -0.05 -4.43 -1.12
C PRO A 4 0.63 -4.64 -2.48
N PHE A 5 0.84 -5.90 -2.84
CA PHE A 5 1.52 -6.26 -4.07
C PHE A 5 0.85 -5.69 -5.33
N GLY A 6 -0.49 -5.79 -5.45
CA GLY A 6 -1.22 -5.21 -6.58
C GLY A 6 -1.01 -3.69 -6.72
N THR A 7 -0.77 -2.98 -5.61
CA THR A 7 -0.43 -1.56 -5.63
C THR A 7 0.94 -1.33 -6.27
N ILE A 8 1.93 -2.17 -5.95
CA ILE A 8 3.29 -2.07 -6.51
C ILE A 8 3.25 -2.28 -8.03
N VAL A 9 2.58 -3.32 -8.51
CA VAL A 9 2.42 -3.59 -9.95
C VAL A 9 1.75 -2.42 -10.65
N ARG A 10 0.59 -1.97 -10.15
CA ARG A 10 -0.18 -0.85 -10.72
C ARG A 10 0.60 0.48 -10.76
N LEU A 11 1.49 0.71 -9.81
CA LEU A 11 2.34 1.90 -9.79
C LEU A 11 3.47 1.80 -10.80
N LEU A 12 4.12 0.63 -10.87
CA LEU A 12 5.23 0.39 -11.78
C LEU A 12 4.78 0.35 -13.25
N GLU A 13 3.58 -0.13 -13.54
CA GLU A 13 2.99 -0.10 -14.89
C GLU A 13 2.80 1.32 -15.44
N LYS A 14 2.64 2.33 -14.56
CA LYS A 14 2.51 3.74 -14.97
C LYS A 14 3.85 4.41 -15.30
N HIS A 15 4.96 3.77 -14.99
CA HIS A 15 6.31 4.27 -15.21
C HIS A 15 7.03 3.37 -16.23
N ASP A 16 7.77 4.00 -17.15
CA ASP A 16 8.39 3.45 -18.36
C ASP A 16 8.86 1.96 -18.32
N ASP A 17 8.71 1.29 -19.47
CA ASP A 17 8.53 -0.16 -19.64
C ASP A 17 9.64 -1.07 -19.10
N LYS A 18 10.87 -0.56 -18.95
CA LYS A 18 12.05 -1.40 -18.62
C LYS A 18 12.07 -1.92 -17.18
N LYS A 19 11.47 -1.21 -16.23
CA LYS A 19 11.40 -1.65 -14.82
C LYS A 19 10.29 -2.66 -14.58
N PHE A 20 9.24 -2.62 -15.41
CA PHE A 20 8.09 -3.50 -15.30
C PHE A 20 8.37 -4.92 -15.82
N GLU A 21 9.24 -5.06 -16.83
CA GLU A 21 9.72 -6.37 -17.31
C GLU A 21 10.42 -7.19 -16.21
N GLY A 22 11.09 -6.53 -15.25
CA GLY A 22 11.79 -7.18 -14.13
C GLY A 22 10.88 -7.85 -13.09
N LEU A 23 9.57 -7.61 -13.12
CA LEU A 23 8.62 -8.26 -12.20
C LEU A 23 8.30 -9.71 -12.59
N GLY A 24 8.52 -10.11 -13.85
CA GLY A 24 8.34 -11.47 -14.33
C GLY A 24 7.00 -12.10 -13.94
N SER A 25 7.03 -13.11 -13.06
CA SER A 25 5.84 -13.82 -12.58
C SER A 25 4.77 -12.94 -11.93
N LEU A 26 5.20 -11.81 -11.35
CA LEU A 26 4.34 -10.88 -10.64
C LEU A 26 3.44 -10.10 -11.61
N LYS A 27 4.01 -9.65 -12.74
CA LYS A 27 3.26 -9.07 -13.86
C LYS A 27 2.23 -10.07 -14.40
N ASN A 28 2.68 -11.29 -14.68
CA ASN A 28 1.82 -12.35 -15.21
C ASN A 28 0.64 -12.67 -14.27
N LEU A 29 0.86 -12.67 -12.94
CA LEU A 29 -0.19 -12.92 -11.97
C LEU A 29 -1.24 -11.79 -11.98
N TYR A 30 -0.80 -10.54 -12.03
CA TYR A 30 -1.70 -9.39 -12.09
C TYR A 30 -2.51 -9.37 -13.39
N GLU A 31 -1.86 -9.59 -14.54
CA GLU A 31 -2.54 -9.73 -15.85
C GLU A 31 -3.51 -10.92 -15.89
N SER A 32 -3.14 -12.05 -15.28
CA SER A 32 -4.03 -13.22 -15.18
C SER A 32 -5.28 -12.90 -14.39
N LEU A 33 -5.15 -12.12 -13.31
CA LEU A 33 -6.28 -11.66 -12.50
C LEU A 33 -7.14 -10.64 -13.24
N GLU A 34 -6.53 -9.72 -13.99
CA GLU A 34 -7.24 -8.74 -14.81
C GLU A 34 -8.09 -9.41 -15.89
N ASN A 35 -7.52 -10.42 -16.56
CA ASN A 35 -8.20 -11.23 -17.58
C ASN A 35 -9.06 -12.36 -16.99
N PHE A 36 -9.09 -12.52 -15.66
CA PHE A 36 -9.84 -13.60 -15.02
C PHE A 36 -11.35 -13.42 -15.22
N PRO A 37 -12.09 -14.46 -15.66
CA PRO A 37 -13.52 -14.33 -15.91
C PRO A 37 -14.31 -14.07 -14.63
N GLU A 38 -15.20 -13.08 -14.69
CA GLU A 38 -16.03 -12.64 -13.55
C GLU A 38 -16.97 -13.75 -13.05
N CYS A 39 -17.37 -14.68 -13.92
CA CYS A 39 -18.26 -15.80 -13.54
C CYS A 39 -17.67 -16.75 -12.50
N TYR A 40 -16.36 -16.74 -12.29
CA TYR A 40 -15.68 -17.51 -11.25
C TYR A 40 -15.47 -16.72 -9.96
N LEU A 41 -15.85 -15.44 -9.93
CA LEU A 41 -15.76 -14.60 -8.74
C LEU A 41 -17.15 -14.44 -8.10
N PRO A 42 -17.24 -14.36 -6.76
CA PRO A 42 -18.53 -14.20 -6.09
C PRO A 42 -19.27 -12.91 -6.49
N THR A 43 -18.51 -11.85 -6.79
CA THR A 43 -19.02 -10.52 -7.15
C THR A 43 -18.00 -9.75 -7.98
N GLU A 44 -18.46 -8.75 -8.75
CA GLU A 44 -17.61 -7.77 -9.44
C GLU A 44 -16.68 -7.03 -8.48
N GLU A 45 -17.18 -6.75 -7.28
CA GLU A 45 -16.42 -6.12 -6.19
C GLU A 45 -15.16 -6.91 -5.86
N CYS A 46 -15.24 -8.25 -5.84
CA CYS A 46 -14.10 -9.09 -5.53
C CYS A 46 -12.98 -8.86 -6.54
N LYS A 47 -13.29 -8.81 -7.84
CA LYS A 47 -12.30 -8.55 -8.88
C LYS A 47 -11.65 -7.19 -8.70
N TYR A 48 -12.47 -6.16 -8.50
CA TYR A 48 -11.99 -4.80 -8.27
C TYR A 48 -11.07 -4.72 -7.03
N MET A 49 -11.44 -5.36 -5.92
CA MET A 49 -10.66 -5.37 -4.69
C MET A 49 -9.33 -6.12 -4.83
N LEU A 50 -9.30 -7.21 -5.61
CA LEU A 50 -8.09 -7.97 -5.87
C LEU A 50 -7.10 -7.20 -6.77
N LEU A 51 -7.62 -6.45 -7.75
CA LEU A 51 -6.81 -5.58 -8.62
C LEU A 51 -6.39 -4.28 -7.90
N ASN A 52 -7.18 -3.81 -6.94
CA ASN A 52 -6.95 -2.58 -6.20
C ASN A 52 -6.90 -2.83 -4.68
N PRO A 53 -5.95 -3.67 -4.22
CA PRO A 53 -5.84 -4.02 -2.82
C PRO A 53 -5.56 -2.77 -1.98
N ARG A 54 -6.21 -2.70 -0.83
CA ARG A 54 -6.04 -1.60 0.12
C ARG A 54 -5.18 -2.05 1.29
N THR A 55 -4.30 -1.18 1.75
CA THR A 55 -3.54 -1.42 2.97
C THR A 55 -4.37 -1.11 4.21
N LEU A 56 -4.31 -1.99 5.22
CA LEU A 56 -4.89 -1.72 6.54
C LEU A 56 -4.17 -0.55 7.23
N ALA A 57 -2.94 -0.25 6.80
CA ALA A 57 -2.16 0.87 7.28
C ALA A 57 -2.44 2.18 6.52
N TYR A 58 -3.51 2.25 5.70
CA TYR A 58 -3.82 3.42 4.85
C TYR A 58 -3.77 4.73 5.63
N ASP A 59 -4.38 4.74 6.82
CA ASP A 59 -4.46 5.92 7.65
C ASP A 59 -3.12 6.37 8.24
N HIS A 60 -2.18 5.44 8.37
CA HIS A 60 -0.79 5.74 8.71
C HIS A 60 0.01 6.17 7.47
N CYS A 61 -0.18 5.47 6.34
CA CYS A 61 0.55 5.72 5.10
C CYS A 61 0.23 7.08 4.46
N ARG A 62 -1.01 7.57 4.56
CA ARG A 62 -1.44 8.85 3.96
C ARG A 62 -0.67 10.06 4.51
N ASN A 63 -0.18 9.96 5.74
CA ASN A 63 0.56 11.01 6.43
C ASN A 63 2.08 10.91 6.20
N LEU A 64 2.55 9.89 5.45
CA LEU A 64 3.96 9.78 5.09
C LEU A 64 4.34 10.92 4.15
N LYS A 65 5.54 11.49 4.35
CA LYS A 65 6.10 12.50 3.45
C LYS A 65 6.22 11.98 2.01
N LEU A 66 6.46 10.68 1.86
CA LEU A 66 6.44 9.99 0.59
C LEU A 66 5.11 9.26 0.43
N GLN A 67 4.18 9.86 -0.33
CA GLN A 67 2.94 9.21 -0.72
C GLN A 67 3.22 8.27 -1.90
N ILE A 68 3.36 6.99 -1.60
CA ILE A 68 3.63 5.95 -2.61
C ILE A 68 2.31 5.43 -3.21
N ASP A 69 1.22 5.42 -2.45
CA ASP A 69 -0.08 4.91 -2.89
C ASP A 69 -1.06 6.05 -3.18
N ASN A 70 -1.52 6.13 -4.43
CA ASN A 70 -2.52 7.12 -4.89
C ASN A 70 -3.97 6.67 -4.61
N THR A 71 -4.17 5.65 -3.78
CA THR A 71 -5.51 5.13 -3.48
C THR A 71 -6.33 6.16 -2.71
N GLU A 72 -7.53 6.46 -3.22
CA GLU A 72 -8.47 7.35 -2.53
C GLU A 72 -8.86 6.79 -1.16
N PRO A 73 -9.25 7.65 -0.19
CA PRO A 73 -9.76 7.20 1.09
C PRO A 73 -10.88 6.16 0.94
N LEU A 74 -10.95 5.21 1.89
CA LEU A 74 -12.03 4.23 1.90
C LEU A 74 -13.36 4.95 2.05
N LYS A 75 -14.22 4.82 1.04
CA LYS A 75 -15.58 5.31 1.05
C LYS A 75 -16.51 4.16 1.38
N TYR A 76 -17.55 4.46 2.14
CA TYR A 76 -18.60 3.52 2.44
C TYR A 76 -19.85 3.96 1.70
N PHE A 77 -20.45 3.04 0.97
CA PHE A 77 -21.64 3.30 0.19
C PHE A 77 -22.84 2.60 0.82
N GLN A 78 -23.97 3.30 0.87
CA GLN A 78 -25.22 2.77 1.42
C GLN A 78 -26.35 2.93 0.41
N CYS A 79 -27.24 1.93 0.37
CA CYS A 79 -28.42 1.97 -0.47
C CYS A 79 -29.43 3.01 0.06
N ASP A 80 -29.90 3.92 -0.80
CA ASP A 80 -30.86 4.96 -0.42
C ASP A 80 -32.18 4.40 0.13
N VAL A 81 -32.62 3.25 -0.40
CA VAL A 81 -33.86 2.58 0.05
C VAL A 81 -33.67 1.99 1.45
N CYS A 82 -32.52 1.35 1.72
CA CYS A 82 -32.21 0.82 3.04
C CYS A 82 -32.07 1.92 4.08
N ARG A 83 -31.51 3.07 3.70
CA ARG A 83 -31.36 4.24 4.58
C ARG A 83 -32.70 4.80 5.06
N LYS A 84 -33.73 4.77 4.22
CA LYS A 84 -35.07 5.32 4.51
C LYS A 84 -36.03 4.30 5.15
N GLY A 85 -35.80 3.01 4.93
CA GLY A 85 -36.78 1.95 5.22
C GLY A 85 -36.66 1.32 6.61
N TYR A 86 -35.49 0.78 6.99
CA TYR A 86 -35.27 0.10 8.28
C TYR A 86 -33.75 -0.03 8.56
N PRO A 87 -33.23 0.36 9.73
CA PRO A 87 -31.78 0.48 9.98
C PRO A 87 -31.04 -0.84 10.28
N ILE A 88 -31.72 -1.98 10.40
CA ILE A 88 -31.18 -3.12 11.15
C ILE A 88 -30.18 -3.99 10.34
N LYS A 89 -30.08 -3.83 9.02
CA LYS A 89 -29.16 -4.62 8.17
C LYS A 89 -28.60 -3.86 6.97
N SER A 90 -28.31 -2.57 7.12
CA SER A 90 -27.74 -1.82 5.98
C SER A 90 -26.34 -2.35 5.66
N VAL A 91 -26.24 -3.09 4.56
CA VAL A 91 -24.97 -3.52 3.99
C VAL A 91 -24.25 -2.28 3.49
N PHE A 92 -23.04 -2.06 4.01
CA PHE A 92 -22.14 -1.05 3.49
C PHE A 92 -21.26 -1.71 2.42
N GLY A 93 -21.26 -1.16 1.22
CA GLY A 93 -20.29 -1.51 0.19
C GLY A 93 -19.06 -0.62 0.32
N THR A 94 -17.88 -1.17 0.10
CA THR A 94 -16.63 -0.41 -0.04
C THR A 94 -16.31 -0.07 -1.49
N CYS A 95 -17.18 -0.50 -2.43
CA CYS A 95 -17.09 -0.24 -3.85
C CYS A 95 -18.48 0.14 -4.39
N THR A 96 -18.52 0.99 -5.41
CA THR A 96 -19.76 1.43 -6.07
C THR A 96 -20.40 0.33 -6.92
N THR A 97 -19.68 -0.77 -7.18
CA THR A 97 -20.22 -1.94 -7.89
C THR A 97 -21.08 -2.82 -7.00
N THR A 98 -20.98 -2.66 -5.67
CA THR A 98 -21.69 -3.50 -4.70
C THR A 98 -23.20 -3.40 -4.87
N LYS A 99 -23.87 -4.56 -4.93
CA LYS A 99 -25.33 -4.65 -4.91
C LYS A 99 -25.84 -4.80 -3.47
N CYS A 100 -26.89 -4.05 -3.16
CA CYS A 100 -27.61 -4.18 -1.91
C CYS A 100 -28.23 -5.59 -1.79
N ILE A 101 -27.92 -6.31 -0.71
CA ILE A 101 -28.48 -7.66 -0.46
C ILE A 101 -30.01 -7.64 -0.38
N THR A 102 -30.60 -6.56 0.12
CA THR A 102 -32.05 -6.46 0.34
C THR A 102 -32.85 -6.13 -0.93
N TYR A 103 -32.29 -5.32 -1.83
CA TYR A 103 -33.03 -4.78 -2.99
C TYR A 103 -32.34 -4.99 -4.33
N GLY A 104 -31.15 -5.59 -4.37
CA GLY A 104 -30.36 -5.84 -5.58
C GLY A 104 -29.84 -4.58 -6.31
N LYS A 105 -30.13 -3.38 -5.80
CA LYS A 105 -29.69 -2.10 -6.39
C LYS A 105 -28.26 -1.76 -5.98
N LEU A 106 -27.52 -1.08 -6.87
CA LEU A 106 -26.18 -0.58 -6.58
C LEU A 106 -26.18 0.37 -5.38
N VAL A 107 -25.12 0.32 -4.57
CA VAL A 107 -24.85 1.34 -3.55
C VAL A 107 -24.03 2.48 -4.16
N ASP A 108 -24.63 3.65 -4.28
CA ASP A 108 -24.08 4.81 -5.00
C ASP A 108 -23.83 6.02 -4.08
N LYS A 109 -24.45 6.05 -2.90
CA LYS A 109 -24.33 7.17 -1.96
C LYS A 109 -23.27 6.92 -0.91
N ASP A 110 -22.22 7.74 -0.97
CA ASP A 110 -21.24 7.85 0.11
C ASP A 110 -21.94 8.30 1.40
N VAL A 111 -21.77 7.52 2.47
CA VAL A 111 -22.36 7.82 3.78
C VAL A 111 -21.50 8.77 4.61
N GLY A 112 -20.32 9.18 4.10
CA GLY A 112 -19.47 10.16 4.75
C GLY A 112 -19.09 9.71 6.16
N PHE A 113 -18.43 8.56 6.28
CA PHE A 113 -17.99 8.07 7.58
C PHE A 113 -16.98 9.08 8.16
N LYS A 114 -17.41 9.86 9.16
CA LYS A 114 -16.53 10.80 9.84
C LYS A 114 -15.47 10.00 10.56
N LYS A 115 -14.22 10.11 10.10
CA LYS A 115 -13.06 9.54 10.78
C LYS A 115 -13.08 10.02 12.23
N THR A 116 -13.10 9.07 13.17
CA THR A 116 -12.47 9.34 14.46
C THR A 116 -11.02 9.64 14.15
N ASP A 117 -10.51 10.79 14.60
CA ASP A 117 -9.09 11.03 14.67
C ASP A 117 -8.51 9.88 15.49
N VAL A 118 -7.96 8.89 14.80
CA VAL A 118 -7.15 7.87 15.45
C VAL A 118 -5.94 8.65 15.95
N CYS A 119 -6.00 9.04 17.21
CA CYS A 119 -4.85 9.50 17.95
C CYS A 119 -3.83 8.37 17.87
N VAL A 120 -2.86 8.53 16.98
CA VAL A 120 -1.66 7.69 16.92
C VAL A 120 -0.81 8.07 18.12
N SER A 121 -1.31 7.75 19.31
CA SER A 121 -0.56 7.85 20.55
C SER A 121 0.34 6.63 20.60
N GLY A 122 1.56 6.79 20.11
CA GLY A 122 2.58 5.76 20.10
C GLY A 122 3.00 5.44 18.67
N GLY A 123 4.28 5.67 18.37
CA GLY A 123 4.91 5.30 17.12
C GLY A 123 4.54 3.86 16.74
N GLY A 124 3.79 3.73 15.65
CA GLY A 124 3.41 2.44 15.10
C GLY A 124 4.54 1.82 14.26
N VAL A 125 4.16 0.99 13.29
CA VAL A 125 5.00 0.33 12.26
C VAL A 125 5.90 1.30 11.47
N PHE A 126 5.72 2.61 11.64
CA PHE A 126 6.43 3.67 10.96
C PHE A 126 7.31 4.43 11.94
N VAL A 127 8.55 4.67 11.50
CA VAL A 127 9.54 5.44 12.24
C VAL A 127 9.03 6.86 12.41
N SER A 128 8.73 7.27 13.65
CA SER A 128 8.19 8.58 13.99
C SER A 128 9.26 9.68 13.99
N ASP A 129 10.48 9.36 14.46
CA ASP A 129 11.42 10.40 14.92
C ASP A 129 12.88 10.21 14.46
N ILE A 130 13.22 9.14 13.72
CA ILE A 130 14.60 8.90 13.26
C ILE A 130 14.77 9.46 11.84
N GLY A 131 15.62 10.48 11.70
CA GLY A 131 15.89 11.16 10.42
C GLY A 131 16.80 10.40 9.45
N ALA A 132 17.43 9.30 9.88
CA ALA A 132 18.35 8.51 9.06
C ALA A 132 18.18 7.00 9.32
N PHE A 133 18.24 6.21 8.26
CA PHE A 133 18.14 4.75 8.28
C PHE A 133 19.16 4.14 7.32
N ILE A 134 19.51 2.89 7.57
CA ILE A 134 20.35 2.08 6.68
C ILE A 134 19.41 1.19 5.88
N VAL A 135 19.59 1.18 4.55
CA VAL A 135 18.92 0.24 3.63
C VAL A 135 20.00 -0.61 2.99
N THR A 136 19.88 -1.92 3.15
CA THR A 136 20.80 -2.90 2.59
C THR A 136 20.32 -3.39 1.23
N ASP A 137 21.18 -4.08 0.48
CA ASP A 137 20.88 -4.62 -0.85
C ASP A 137 19.79 -5.70 -0.81
N ASP A 138 19.70 -6.45 0.29
CA ASP A 138 18.59 -7.38 0.59
C ASP A 138 17.31 -6.68 1.08
N LEU A 139 17.26 -5.34 0.99
CA LEU A 139 16.12 -4.47 1.35
C LEU A 139 15.76 -4.48 2.84
N CYS A 140 16.67 -4.91 3.72
CA CYS A 140 16.49 -4.74 5.16
C CYS A 140 16.65 -3.26 5.55
N VAL A 141 15.72 -2.77 6.36
CA VAL A 141 15.74 -1.39 6.89
C VAL A 141 16.03 -1.44 8.37
N MET A 142 17.05 -0.70 8.81
CA MET A 142 17.42 -0.59 10.22
C MET A 142 17.73 0.86 10.60
N PRO A 143 17.55 1.25 11.87
CA PRO A 143 17.86 2.61 12.29
C PRO A 143 19.35 2.89 12.12
N TYR A 144 19.70 4.09 11.65
CA TYR A 144 21.09 4.50 11.56
C TYR A 144 21.67 4.69 12.96
N THR A 145 22.51 3.75 13.38
CA THR A 145 23.27 3.81 14.63
C THR A 145 24.66 3.25 14.36
N SER A 146 25.69 3.74 15.05
CA SER A 146 27.05 3.23 14.90
C SER A 146 27.12 1.72 15.15
N ALA A 147 26.32 1.20 16.09
CA ALA A 147 26.23 -0.23 16.37
C ALA A 147 25.70 -1.05 15.19
N ASN A 148 24.63 -0.58 14.53
CA ASN A 148 24.09 -1.25 13.35
C ASN A 148 25.05 -1.18 12.16
N SER A 149 25.70 -0.03 11.94
CA SER A 149 26.71 0.12 10.89
C SER A 149 27.89 -0.84 11.08
N ILE A 150 28.46 -0.89 12.30
CA ILE A 150 29.57 -1.80 12.62
C ILE A 150 29.15 -3.26 12.47
N ARG A 151 27.95 -3.62 12.94
CA ARG A 151 27.45 -4.98 12.83
C ARG A 151 27.30 -5.39 11.37
N LEU A 152 26.73 -4.54 10.53
CA LEU A 152 26.59 -4.78 9.09
C LEU A 152 27.95 -5.05 8.42
N LEU A 153 28.95 -4.21 8.72
CA LEU A 153 30.31 -4.37 8.20
C LEU A 153 30.94 -5.69 8.66
N THR A 154 30.77 -6.02 9.94
CA THR A 154 31.29 -7.27 10.52
C THR A 154 30.62 -8.49 9.92
N ASP A 155 29.30 -8.45 9.69
CA ASP A 155 28.53 -9.51 9.05
C ASP A 155 29.01 -9.76 7.59
N HIS A 156 29.56 -8.73 6.94
CA HIS A 156 30.19 -8.81 5.61
C HIS A 156 31.70 -9.13 5.66
N GLY A 157 32.25 -9.46 6.83
CA GLY A 157 33.66 -9.85 7.01
C GLY A 157 34.64 -8.69 7.13
N ILE A 158 34.15 -7.45 7.19
CA ILE A 158 34.99 -6.26 7.40
C ILE A 158 35.19 -6.06 8.90
N THR A 159 36.36 -6.49 9.38
CA THR A 159 36.76 -6.39 10.80
C THR A 159 37.70 -5.21 11.06
N ASP A 160 38.40 -4.74 10.04
CA ASP A 160 39.26 -3.56 10.11
C ASP A 160 38.54 -2.34 9.54
N GLN A 161 38.08 -1.48 10.44
CA GLN A 161 37.33 -0.29 10.11
C GLN A 161 38.22 0.87 9.61
N SER A 162 39.54 0.74 9.73
CA SER A 162 40.49 1.79 9.29
C SER A 162 40.59 1.95 7.78
N CYS A 163 40.08 0.97 7.03
CA CYS A 163 40.06 0.97 5.57
C CYS A 163 38.77 1.56 4.98
N LEU A 164 37.83 2.04 5.80
CA LEU A 164 36.54 2.56 5.34
C LEU A 164 36.58 4.05 5.08
N GLU A 165 35.94 4.47 3.99
CA GLU A 165 35.74 5.86 3.62
C GLU A 165 34.24 6.14 3.45
N ASP A 166 33.76 7.24 4.03
CA ASP A 166 32.37 7.66 3.91
C ASP A 166 32.19 8.49 2.63
N LEU A 167 31.47 7.94 1.65
CA LEU A 167 31.08 8.66 0.44
C LEU A 167 29.66 9.22 0.58
N LYS A 168 29.53 10.55 0.63
CA LYS A 168 28.24 11.22 0.60
C LYS A 168 27.83 11.50 -0.84
N LEU A 169 26.71 10.90 -1.26
CA LEU A 169 26.08 11.14 -2.55
C LEU A 169 24.76 11.88 -2.34
N ASP A 170 24.62 13.04 -2.98
CA ASP A 170 23.33 13.72 -3.07
C ASP A 170 22.61 13.20 -4.32
N MET A 171 21.51 12.47 -4.12
CA MET A 171 20.68 11.92 -5.19
C MET A 171 19.32 12.60 -5.20
N GLY A 172 18.97 13.23 -6.31
CA GLY A 172 17.66 13.76 -6.63
C GLY A 172 16.77 12.74 -7.35
N ARG A 173 15.57 13.18 -7.74
CA ARG A 173 14.56 12.32 -8.35
C ARG A 173 14.97 11.77 -9.73
N GLU A 174 15.80 12.52 -10.46
CA GLU A 174 16.29 12.17 -11.79
C GLU A 174 17.40 11.10 -11.72
N GLU A 175 18.21 11.07 -10.66
CA GLU A 175 19.31 10.11 -10.51
C GLU A 175 18.87 8.71 -10.00
N VAL A 176 17.60 8.55 -9.57
CA VAL A 176 17.02 7.27 -9.07
C VAL A 176 16.12 6.60 -10.12
N SER A 177 16.16 7.11 -11.37
CA SER A 177 15.39 6.64 -12.53
C SER A 177 15.87 5.32 -13.11
#